data_AF-A0A2T0GTB4-F1
#
_entry.id   AF-A0A2T0GTB4-F1
#
_cell.length_a   1.000
_cell.length_b   1.000
_cell.length_c   1.000
_cell.angle_alpha   90.00
_cell.angle_beta   90.00
_cell.angle_gamma   90.00
#
_symmetry.space_group_name_H-M   'P 1'
#
loop_
_entity.id
_entity.type
_entity.pdbx_description
1 polymer ?
#
loop_
_entity_poly.entity_id
_entity_poly.type
_entity_poly.pdbx_seq_one_letter_code
_entity_poly.pdbx_strand_id
1 'polypeptide(L)' 'MFDWSTVVWRKSSFSDAGGNCVEVASCGDVRGLRDGKLGKSGPVLVLDASGFGAFLNAVRAGRFDR' A
#
# COMPACT_ATOMS: atom_id res chain seq x y z
N MET A 1 7.94 -4.24 -15.73
CA MET A 1 6.79 -4.85 -15.02
C MET A 1 7.32 -5.38 -13.69
N PHE A 2 6.83 -4.87 -12.57
CA PHE A 2 7.33 -5.25 -11.25
C PHE A 2 6.83 -6.66 -10.89
N ASP A 3 7.71 -7.50 -10.37
CA ASP A 3 7.32 -8.81 -9.86
C ASP A 3 6.87 -8.69 -8.40
N TRP A 4 5.55 -8.60 -8.20
CA TRP A 4 4.93 -8.51 -6.87
C TRP A 4 4.80 -9.87 -6.16
N SER A 5 5.15 -10.97 -6.83
CA SER A 5 5.02 -12.32 -6.27
C SER A 5 6.16 -12.67 -5.30
N THR A 6 7.29 -11.98 -5.43
CA THR A 6 8.54 -12.24 -4.67
C THR A 6 8.82 -11.21 -3.57
N VAL A 7 8.03 -10.13 -3.50
CA VAL A 7 8.21 -9.09 -2.47
C VAL A 7 7.51 -9.47 -1.16
N VAL A 8 8.02 -8.89 -0.06
CA VAL A 8 7.42 -9.04 1.26
C VAL A 8 6.34 -7.96 1.46
N TRP A 9 5.09 -8.40 1.50
CA TRP A 9 3.94 -7.56 1.85
C TRP A 9 3.84 -7.39 3.37
N ARG A 10 3.66 -6.15 3.82
CA ARG A 10 3.47 -5.81 5.24
C ARG A 10 2.10 -5.18 5.43
N LYS A 11 1.33 -5.74 6.36
CA LYS A 11 0.08 -5.16 6.85
C LYS A 11 0.37 -4.29 8.07
N SER A 12 -0.42 -3.24 8.28
CA SER A 12 -0.36 -2.44 9.51
C SER A 12 -0.79 -3.27 10.72
N SER A 13 -0.18 -3.05 11.88
CA SER A 13 -0.64 -3.63 13.15
C SER A 13 -2.00 -3.10 13.60
N PHE A 14 -2.45 -1.97 13.02
CA PHE A 14 -3.77 -1.39 13.25
C PHE A 14 -4.86 -1.95 12.33
N SER A 15 -4.50 -2.84 11.39
CA SER A 15 -5.48 -3.55 10.57
C SER A 15 -6.04 -4.73 11.35
N ASP A 16 -7.06 -4.46 12.16
CA ASP A 16 -7.81 -5.50 12.88
C ASP A 16 -8.74 -6.28 11.92
N ALA A 17 -9.38 -7.35 12.41
CA ALA A 17 -10.33 -8.20 11.67
C ALA A 17 -11.54 -7.44 11.08
N GLY A 18 -11.74 -6.17 11.46
CA GLY A 18 -12.84 -5.29 11.04
C GLY A 18 -12.76 -4.70 9.63
N GLY A 19 -11.82 -5.14 8.79
CA GLY A 19 -11.96 -4.93 7.34
C GLY A 19 -11.32 -3.68 6.73
N ASN A 20 -10.30 -3.08 7.36
CA ASN A 20 -9.46 -2.06 6.71
C ASN A 20 -8.03 -2.58 6.53
N CYS A 21 -7.84 -3.44 5.52
CA CYS A 21 -6.58 -4.12 5.25
C CYS A 21 -5.89 -3.48 4.04
N VAL A 22 -4.99 -2.54 4.27
CA VAL A 22 -4.02 -2.11 3.25
C VAL A 22 -2.70 -2.83 3.50
N GLU A 23 -2.09 -3.34 2.44
CA GLU A 23 -0.75 -3.92 2.48
C GLU A 23 0.21 -3.10 1.64
N VAL A 24 1.44 -2.97 2.12
CA VAL A 24 2.51 -2.23 1.44
C VAL A 24 3.72 -3.13 1.24
N ALA A 25 4.36 -3.04 0.08
CA ALA A 25 5.62 -3.72 -0.21
C ALA A 25 6.61 -2.77 -0.88
N SER A 26 7.91 -3.05 -0.68
CA SER A 26 8.99 -2.38 -1.40
C SER A 26 9.50 -3.26 -2.54
N CYS A 27 9.67 -2.69 -3.73
CA CYS A 27 10.25 -3.35 -4.89
C CYS A 27 11.25 -2.39 -5.53
N GLY A 28 12.54 -2.48 -5.14
CA GLY A 28 13.52 -1.45 -5.48
C GLY A 28 13.07 -0.05 -5.03
N ASP A 29 13.06 0.90 -5.98
CA ASP A 29 12.76 2.31 -5.74
C ASP A 29 11.25 2.64 -5.70
N VAL A 30 10.38 1.63 -5.87
CA VAL A 30 8.93 1.80 -5.81
C VAL A 30 8.30 1.16 -4.58
N ARG A 31 7.11 1.63 -4.26
CA ARG A 31 6.22 1.14 -3.22
C ARG A 31 4.92 0.68 -3.87
N GLY A 32 4.57 -0.57 -3.62
CA GLY A 32 3.29 -1.15 -4.01
C GLY A 32 2.32 -1.06 -2.85
N LEU A 33 1.10 -0.60 -3.13
CA LEU A 33 -0.02 -0.62 -2.20
C LEU A 33 -1.13 -1.48 -2.79
N ARG A 34 -1.75 -2.32 -1.98
CA ARG A 34 -2.91 -3.11 -2.40
C ARG A 34 -3.95 -3.28 -1.30
N ASP A 35 -5.16 -3.62 -1.70
CA ASP A 35 -6.17 -4.14 -0.78
C ASP A 35 -5.79 -5.56 -0.35
N GLY A 36 -5.46 -5.70 0.94
CA GLY A 36 -5.12 -6.97 1.56
C GLY A 36 -6.27 -7.98 1.58
N LYS A 37 -7.53 -7.55 1.38
CA LYS A 37 -8.68 -8.46 1.21
C LYS A 37 -8.65 -9.18 -0.13
N LEU A 38 -8.25 -8.47 -1.19
CA LEU A 38 -8.15 -9.01 -2.54
C LEU A 38 -6.82 -9.77 -2.74
N GLY A 39 -5.80 -9.41 -1.97
CA GLY A 39 -4.50 -10.09 -1.98
C GLY A 39 -3.87 -10.07 -3.37
N LYS A 40 -3.51 -11.25 -3.90
CA LYS A 40 -2.89 -11.38 -5.23
C LYS A 40 -3.82 -11.04 -6.39
N SER A 41 -5.14 -11.07 -6.17
CA SER A 41 -6.14 -10.78 -7.19
C SER A 41 -6.46 -9.29 -7.30
N GLY A 42 -6.01 -8.48 -6.36
CA GLY A 42 -6.22 -7.03 -6.34
C GLY A 42 -5.19 -6.28 -7.18
N PRO A 43 -5.55 -5.10 -7.73
CA PRO A 43 -4.58 -4.23 -8.38
C PRO A 43 -3.55 -3.71 -7.37
N VAL A 44 -2.33 -3.48 -7.86
CA VAL A 44 -1.26 -2.84 -7.08
C VAL A 44 -1.11 -1.40 -7.56
N LEU A 45 -1.38 -0.44 -6.69
CA LEU A 45 -1.00 0.95 -6.90
C LEU A 45 0.50 1.08 -6.69
N VAL A 46 1.21 1.62 -7.68
CA VAL A 46 2.66 1.77 -7.65
C VAL A 46 3.03 3.24 -7.58
N LEU A 47 3.85 3.60 -6.59
CA LEU A 47 4.40 4.93 -6.41
C LEU A 47 5.92 4.83 -6.28
N ASP A 48 6.67 5.81 -6.77
CA ASP A 48 8.07 5.95 -6.35
C ASP A 48 8.17 6.37 -4.87
N ALA A 49 9.39 6.35 -4.32
CA ALA A 49 9.62 6.71 -2.92
C ALA A 49 9.10 8.12 -2.55
N SER A 50 9.24 9.11 -3.45
CA SER A 50 8.80 10.48 -3.22
C SER A 50 7.28 10.61 -3.28
N GLY A 51 6.65 9.97 -4.26
CA GLY A 51 5.21 9.91 -4.42
C GLY A 51 4.54 9.19 -3.25
N PHE A 52 5.17 8.13 -2.74
CA PHE A 52 4.70 7.45 -1.53
C PHE A 52 4.77 8.35 -0.29
N GLY A 53 5.86 9.09 -0.11
CA GLY A 53 5.98 10.08 0.98
C GLY A 53 4.93 11.19 0.89
N ALA A 54 4.73 11.75 -0.31
CA ALA A 54 3.70 12.74 -0.56
C ALA A 54 2.28 12.20 -0.29
N PHE A 55 2.01 10.96 -0.70
CA PHE A 55 0.74 10.28 -0.42
C PHE A 55 0.49 10.14 1.08
N LEU A 56 1.47 9.66 1.86
CA LEU A 56 1.33 9.52 3.31
C LEU A 56 1.09 10.87 4.00
N ASN A 57 1.77 11.93 3.56
CA ASN A 57 1.54 13.28 4.07
C ASN A 57 0.12 13.77 3.78
N ALA A 58 -0.39 13.51 2.58
CA ALA A 58 -1.76 13.87 2.21
C ALA A 58 -2.81 13.09 3.02
N VAL A 59 -2.60 11.79 3.25
CA VAL A 59 -3.45 10.96 4.12
C VAL A 59 -3.45 11.53 5.55
N ARG A 60 -2.27 11.82 6.11
CA ARG A 60 -2.15 12.38 7.46
C ARG A 60 -2.83 13.75 7.60
N ALA A 61 -2.87 14.54 6.53
CA ALA A 61 -3.54 15.82 6.49
C ALA A 61 -5.08 15.70 6.30
N GLY A 62 -5.63 14.50 6.25
CA GLY A 62 -7.08 14.27 6.05
C GLY A 62 -7.59 14.64 4.66
N ARG A 63 -6.69 14.73 3.67
CA ARG A 63 -7.05 15.18 2.30
C ARG A 63 -8.10 14.28 1.64
N PHE A 64 -8.22 13.04 2.09
CA PHE A 64 -9.07 12.01 1.50
C PHE A 64 -10.26 11.60 2.38
N ASP A 65 -10.55 12.31 3.48
CA ASP A 65 -11.57 11.93 4.47
C ASP A 65 -13.01 12.30 4.05
N ARG A 66 -13.26 12.45 2.74
CA ARG A 66 -14.53 12.98 2.21
C ARG A 66 -15.56 11.90 1.93
#